data_AF-A0A7M7T4S5-F1
#
_entry.id   AF-A0A7M7T4S5-F1
#
_cell.length_a   1.000
_cell.length_b   1.000
_cell.length_c   1.000
_cell.angle_alpha   90.00
_cell.angle_beta   90.00
_cell.angle_gamma   90.00
#
_symmetry.space_group_name_H-M   'P 1'
#
loop_
_entity.id
_entity.type
_entity.pdbx_description
1 polymer ?
#
loop_
_entity_poly.entity_id
_entity_poly.type
_entity_poly.pdbx_seq_one_letter_code
_entity_poly.pdbx_strand_id
1 'polypeptide(L)'
;MWGADIGTLNIYAKTGTTLGQVLWTQSGALSRNWFQAQIDFIPTADFKFVFEGVTGADYESDIALDDIYITTGACGGSICGCDFDLDLCTFTQATTDDIDWTRLAGNTPSTNTGPENDHTIGTAAGFYIYTEASNLFNKVAVLESELILASSGRLCADFWYHMWGADIGTLNIYVKTGTTLGQVLWTQSGALSRNWFQA
;
A
#
# COMPACT_ATOMS: atom_id res chain seq x y z
N MET A 1 15.40 -11.32 -21.19
CA MET A 1 14.46 -12.09 -22.03
C MET A 1 14.45 -11.49 -23.43
N TRP A 2 15.20 -12.05 -24.37
CA TRP A 2 15.28 -11.53 -25.75
C TRP A 2 15.56 -12.66 -26.74
N GLY A 3 14.71 -12.81 -27.77
CA GLY A 3 14.76 -13.85 -28.80
C GLY A 3 13.44 -13.99 -29.55
N ALA A 4 13.38 -14.74 -30.66
CA ALA A 4 12.16 -14.89 -31.46
C ALA A 4 11.05 -15.66 -30.73
N ASP A 5 11.39 -16.77 -30.05
CA ASP A 5 10.44 -17.61 -29.32
C ASP A 5 10.68 -17.57 -27.81
N ILE A 6 10.57 -16.39 -27.18
CA ILE A 6 10.71 -16.28 -25.72
C ILE A 6 9.48 -16.84 -25.01
N GLY A 7 9.69 -17.75 -24.05
CA GLY A 7 8.64 -18.27 -23.19
C GLY A 7 8.26 -17.29 -22.07
N THR A 8 8.27 -17.75 -20.81
CA THR A 8 7.80 -16.96 -19.67
C THR A 8 8.76 -17.00 -18.49
N LEU A 9 8.82 -15.92 -17.72
CA LEU A 9 9.41 -15.89 -16.39
C LEU A 9 8.29 -15.69 -15.38
N ASN A 10 8.06 -16.69 -14.53
CA ASN A 10 7.03 -16.65 -13.49
C ASN A 10 7.68 -16.63 -12.11
N ILE A 11 7.07 -15.88 -11.18
CA ILE A 11 7.49 -15.83 -9.79
C ILE A 11 6.33 -16.28 -8.91
N TYR A 12 6.59 -17.18 -7.96
CA TYR A 12 5.61 -17.75 -7.04
C TYR A 12 6.09 -17.64 -5.60
N ALA A 13 5.17 -17.80 -4.65
CA ALA A 13 5.49 -18.19 -3.28
C ALA A 13 5.12 -19.66 -3.04
N LYS A 14 6.04 -20.43 -2.47
CA LYS A 14 5.85 -21.84 -2.12
C LYS A 14 5.84 -22.02 -0.61
N THR A 15 4.74 -22.55 -0.06
CA THR A 15 4.58 -22.85 1.38
C THR A 15 4.69 -24.36 1.59
N GLY A 16 5.71 -24.80 2.33
CA GLY A 16 6.01 -26.23 2.46
C GLY A 16 6.26 -26.90 1.10
N THR A 17 5.40 -27.85 0.72
CA THR A 17 5.45 -28.52 -0.59
C THR A 17 4.52 -27.92 -1.64
N THR A 18 3.61 -27.02 -1.24
CA THR A 18 2.57 -26.48 -2.11
C THR A 18 3.07 -25.22 -2.82
N LEU A 19 3.06 -25.23 -4.15
CA LEU A 19 3.31 -24.03 -4.95
C LEU A 19 2.05 -23.17 -4.96
N GLY A 20 2.18 -21.89 -4.64
CA GLY A 20 1.08 -20.93 -4.67
C GLY A 20 0.71 -20.51 -6.10
N GLN A 21 -0.16 -19.50 -6.20
CA GLN A 21 -0.48 -18.86 -7.48
C GLN A 21 0.71 -18.01 -7.97
N VAL A 22 0.70 -17.67 -9.26
CA VAL A 22 1.69 -16.78 -9.87
C VAL A 22 1.55 -15.40 -9.23
N LEU A 23 2.64 -14.89 -8.64
CA LEU A 23 2.73 -13.54 -8.09
C LEU A 23 3.07 -12.51 -9.17
N TRP A 24 3.91 -12.92 -10.13
CA TRP A 24 4.34 -12.07 -11.24
C TRP A 24 4.70 -12.93 -12.44
N THR A 25 4.41 -12.43 -13.65
CA THR A 25 4.78 -13.09 -14.90
C THR A 25 5.24 -12.08 -15.94
N GLN A 26 6.28 -12.45 -16.69
CA GLN A 26 6.66 -11.81 -17.94
C GLN A 26 6.67 -12.84 -19.04
N SER A 27 6.04 -12.54 -20.18
CA SER A 27 6.03 -13.39 -21.36
C SER A 27 6.63 -12.68 -22.57
N GLY A 28 7.20 -13.45 -23.49
CA GLY A 28 7.69 -12.94 -24.77
C GLY A 28 8.96 -12.08 -24.66
N ALA A 29 9.42 -11.64 -25.83
CA ALA A 29 10.66 -10.91 -25.95
C ALA A 29 10.55 -9.47 -25.46
N LEU A 30 11.53 -9.04 -24.67
CA LEU A 30 11.71 -7.65 -24.29
C LEU A 30 12.79 -7.01 -25.15
N SER A 31 13.96 -6.72 -24.57
CA SER A 31 15.12 -6.20 -25.25
C SER A 31 16.40 -6.82 -24.67
N ARG A 32 17.55 -6.46 -25.25
CA ARG A 32 18.88 -6.85 -24.74
C ARG A 32 19.34 -6.07 -23.50
N ASN A 33 18.54 -5.12 -23.01
CA ASN A 33 18.84 -4.40 -21.78
C ASN A 33 18.37 -5.19 -20.54
N TRP A 34 18.94 -4.87 -19.38
CA TRP A 34 18.44 -5.33 -18.09
C TRP A 34 17.13 -4.62 -17.74
N PHE A 35 16.18 -5.37 -17.19
CA PHE A 35 14.90 -4.86 -16.71
C PHE A 35 14.71 -5.27 -15.26
N GLN A 36 14.23 -4.33 -14.44
CA GLN A 36 13.94 -4.58 -13.04
C GLN A 36 12.48 -5.01 -12.87
N ALA A 37 12.26 -6.03 -12.04
CA ALA A 37 10.94 -6.43 -11.55
C ALA A 37 10.89 -6.24 -10.04
N GLN A 38 9.75 -5.78 -9.52
CA GLN A 38 9.49 -5.60 -8.10
C GLN A 38 8.15 -6.25 -7.77
N ILE A 39 8.09 -6.94 -6.64
CA ILE A 39 6.91 -7.72 -6.22
C ILE A 39 6.70 -7.46 -4.74
N ASP A 40 5.59 -6.83 -4.41
CA ASP A 40 5.13 -6.78 -3.03
C ASP A 40 4.44 -8.09 -2.69
N PHE A 41 4.90 -8.73 -1.61
CA PHE A 41 4.38 -10.01 -1.18
C PHE A 41 4.35 -10.09 0.33
N ILE A 42 3.18 -10.41 0.87
CA ILE A 42 2.97 -10.59 2.29
C ILE A 42 2.79 -12.09 2.58
N PRO A 43 3.74 -12.71 3.29
CA PRO A 43 3.63 -14.11 3.63
C PRO A 43 2.63 -14.34 4.77
N THR A 44 1.73 -15.31 4.59
CA THR A 44 0.84 -15.81 5.66
C THR A 44 1.37 -17.08 6.34
N ALA A 45 2.50 -17.61 5.86
CA ALA A 45 3.21 -18.77 6.39
C ALA A 45 4.66 -18.78 5.90
N ASP A 46 5.51 -19.62 6.50
CA ASP A 46 6.87 -19.87 6.03
C ASP A 46 6.87 -20.30 4.56
N PHE A 47 7.62 -19.56 3.75
CA PHE A 47 7.58 -19.69 2.30
C PHE A 47 8.97 -19.61 1.67
N LYS A 48 9.02 -19.92 0.37
CA LYS A 48 10.15 -19.66 -0.53
C LYS A 48 9.65 -18.96 -1.77
N PHE A 49 10.34 -17.92 -2.23
CA PHE A 49 10.17 -17.44 -3.60
C PHE A 49 10.67 -18.51 -4.57
N VAL A 50 9.89 -18.75 -5.63
CA VAL A 50 10.24 -19.67 -6.72
C VAL A 50 10.26 -18.86 -8.01
N PHE A 51 11.41 -18.85 -8.68
CA PHE A 51 11.61 -18.22 -9.98
C PHE A 51 11.64 -19.32 -11.05
N GLU A 52 10.66 -19.30 -11.94
CA GLU A 52 10.50 -20.29 -13.00
C GLU A 52 10.73 -19.63 -14.36
N GLY A 53 11.84 -20.00 -15.02
CA GLY A 53 12.07 -19.67 -16.41
C GLY A 53 11.57 -20.78 -17.31
N VAL A 54 10.61 -20.46 -18.17
CA VAL A 54 10.11 -21.30 -19.25
C VAL A 54 10.74 -20.80 -20.54
N THR A 55 11.66 -21.56 -21.11
CA THR A 55 12.21 -21.31 -22.44
C THR A 55 11.13 -21.58 -23.49
N GLY A 56 11.21 -20.92 -24.64
CA GLY A 56 10.33 -21.25 -25.77
C GLY A 56 10.95 -22.30 -26.70
N ALA A 57 10.54 -22.29 -27.96
CA ALA A 57 10.76 -23.41 -28.87
C ALA A 57 12.16 -23.43 -29.51
N ASP A 58 12.93 -22.35 -29.40
CA ASP A 58 14.23 -22.20 -30.05
C ASP A 58 15.35 -21.80 -29.08
N TYR A 59 16.57 -21.79 -29.62
CA TYR A 59 17.80 -21.45 -28.89
C TYR A 59 17.93 -19.96 -28.56
N GLU A 60 17.05 -19.10 -29.09
CA GLU A 60 17.08 -17.66 -28.78
C GLU A 60 16.31 -17.36 -27.48
N SER A 61 15.75 -18.36 -26.82
CA SER A 61 14.78 -18.17 -25.73
C SER A 61 15.36 -18.00 -24.32
N ASP A 62 16.61 -17.52 -24.22
CA ASP A 62 17.34 -17.41 -22.95
C ASP A 62 16.71 -16.37 -21.98
N ILE A 63 16.72 -16.74 -20.69
CA ILE A 63 16.29 -15.91 -19.57
C ILE A 63 17.43 -15.84 -18.54
N ALA A 64 17.82 -14.63 -18.17
CA ALA A 64 18.86 -14.37 -17.18
C ALA A 64 18.30 -13.50 -16.04
N LEU A 65 18.76 -13.77 -14.82
CA LEU A 65 18.44 -13.04 -13.59
C LEU A 65 19.76 -12.64 -12.92
N ASP A 66 19.79 -11.47 -12.31
CA ASP A 66 20.91 -10.99 -11.51
C ASP A 66 20.38 -10.13 -10.35
N ASP A 67 21.19 -9.91 -9.32
CA ASP A 67 20.92 -8.95 -8.24
C ASP A 67 19.55 -9.13 -7.52
N ILE A 68 19.28 -10.34 -7.04
CA ILE A 68 18.03 -10.66 -6.32
C ILE A 68 18.12 -10.22 -4.84
N TYR A 69 17.32 -9.21 -4.47
CA TYR A 69 17.17 -8.74 -3.09
C TYR A 69 15.78 -9.06 -2.56
N ILE A 70 15.71 -9.53 -1.31
CA ILE A 70 14.46 -9.71 -0.56
C ILE A 70 14.55 -8.82 0.66
N THR A 71 13.75 -7.75 0.67
CA THR A 71 13.71 -6.77 1.75
C THR A 71 12.38 -6.84 2.49
N THR A 72 12.39 -6.52 3.78
CA THR A 72 11.15 -6.29 4.54
C THR A 72 10.57 -4.92 4.17
N GLY A 73 9.24 -4.83 4.00
CA GLY A 73 8.54 -3.61 3.57
C GLY A 73 8.21 -3.61 2.07
N ALA A 74 7.50 -2.58 1.59
CA ALA A 74 7.14 -2.44 0.18
C ALA A 74 8.39 -2.18 -0.69
N CYS A 75 8.46 -2.83 -1.85
CA CYS A 75 9.59 -2.74 -2.79
C CYS A 75 9.75 -1.31 -3.32
N GLY A 76 10.84 -0.63 -2.94
CA GLY A 76 11.16 0.71 -3.44
C GLY A 76 10.24 1.83 -2.94
N GLY A 77 9.45 1.59 -1.90
CA GLY A 77 8.42 2.51 -1.41
C GLY A 77 8.87 3.50 -0.34
N SER A 78 8.12 4.60 -0.24
CA SER A 78 8.18 5.64 0.78
C SER A 78 8.53 5.13 2.19
N ILE A 79 9.33 5.91 2.93
CA ILE A 79 9.79 5.59 4.30
C ILE A 79 8.61 5.20 5.23
N CYS A 80 7.41 5.71 4.97
CA CYS A 80 6.18 5.38 5.71
C CYS A 80 4.97 5.26 4.77
N GLY A 81 5.08 4.47 3.68
CA GLY A 81 3.95 4.23 2.76
C GLY A 81 3.00 3.15 3.27
N CYS A 82 1.69 3.35 3.11
CA CYS A 82 0.68 2.32 3.36
C CYS A 82 -0.55 2.54 2.48
N ASP A 83 -0.96 1.51 1.74
CA ASP A 83 -2.22 1.48 0.98
C ASP A 83 -3.38 0.89 1.79
N PHE A 84 -3.09 0.29 2.94
CA PHE A 84 -4.01 -0.40 3.84
C PHE A 84 -4.66 -1.66 3.26
N ASP A 85 -4.22 -2.20 2.12
CA ASP A 85 -4.86 -3.36 1.47
C ASP A 85 -4.62 -4.68 2.20
N LEU A 86 -3.63 -4.74 3.08
CA LEU A 86 -3.40 -5.86 3.99
C LEU A 86 -3.71 -5.52 5.45
N ASP A 87 -3.02 -4.51 5.99
CA ASP A 87 -3.05 -4.14 7.40
C ASP A 87 -2.75 -2.64 7.58
N LEU A 88 -2.28 -2.21 8.74
CA LEU A 88 -1.86 -0.83 8.99
C LEU A 88 -0.39 -0.56 8.62
N CYS A 89 0.28 -1.52 7.97
CA CYS A 89 1.70 -1.47 7.66
C CYS A 89 2.52 -1.20 8.94
N THR A 90 3.33 -0.14 8.94
CA THR A 90 4.10 0.31 10.12
C THR A 90 3.39 1.40 10.93
N PHE A 91 2.18 1.81 10.53
CA PHE A 91 1.39 2.77 11.30
C PHE A 91 0.82 2.14 12.57
N THR A 92 0.74 2.95 13.62
CA THR A 92 0.21 2.56 14.92
C THR A 92 -0.91 3.51 15.33
N GLN A 93 -1.91 2.98 16.03
CA GLN A 93 -2.99 3.79 16.61
C GLN A 93 -2.51 4.35 17.95
N ALA A 94 -2.80 5.61 18.22
CA ALA A 94 -2.64 6.13 19.56
C ALA A 94 -3.60 5.40 20.51
N THR A 95 -3.26 5.41 21.80
CA THR A 95 -4.11 4.82 22.86
C THR A 95 -4.67 5.87 23.81
N THR A 96 -4.38 7.14 23.55
CA THR A 96 -4.69 8.29 24.42
C THR A 96 -5.74 9.21 23.81
N ASP A 97 -6.24 8.88 22.63
CA ASP A 97 -7.31 9.53 21.88
C ASP A 97 -8.68 8.90 22.18
N ASP A 98 -9.74 9.37 21.51
CA ASP A 98 -11.11 8.99 21.84
C ASP A 98 -11.55 7.68 21.17
N ILE A 99 -11.15 7.48 19.91
CA ILE A 99 -11.56 6.37 19.05
C ILE A 99 -10.42 6.00 18.09
N ASP A 100 -10.46 4.77 17.58
CA ASP A 100 -9.47 4.27 16.62
C ASP A 100 -9.93 4.46 15.15
N TRP A 101 -8.97 4.65 14.25
CA TRP A 101 -9.21 4.46 12.81
C TRP A 101 -9.64 3.01 12.54
N THR A 102 -10.65 2.81 11.72
CA THR A 102 -11.11 1.47 11.34
C THR A 102 -10.72 1.17 9.91
N ARG A 103 -10.17 -0.02 9.67
CA ARG A 103 -9.87 -0.52 8.32
C ARG A 103 -11.10 -1.19 7.72
N LEU A 104 -11.47 -0.80 6.50
CA LEU A 104 -12.69 -1.24 5.84
C LEU A 104 -12.52 -1.34 4.33
N ALA A 105 -13.22 -2.29 3.72
CA ALA A 105 -13.41 -2.39 2.28
C ALA A 105 -14.87 -2.10 1.91
N GLY A 106 -15.08 -1.43 0.79
CA GLY A 106 -16.40 -1.00 0.32
C GLY A 106 -16.97 0.19 1.09
N ASN A 107 -18.30 0.31 1.13
CA ASN A 107 -19.00 1.45 1.73
C ASN A 107 -18.87 1.53 3.26
N THR A 108 -18.74 2.75 3.80
CA THR A 108 -18.90 3.00 5.25
C THR A 108 -20.29 2.57 5.75
N PRO A 109 -20.43 2.15 7.02
CA PRO A 109 -21.71 1.72 7.61
C PRO A 109 -22.85 2.74 7.50
N SER A 110 -22.56 4.04 7.62
CA SER A 110 -23.57 5.10 7.49
C SER A 110 -23.91 5.42 6.04
N THR A 111 -25.16 5.84 5.80
CA THR A 111 -25.62 6.21 4.46
C THR A 111 -25.16 7.61 4.06
N ASN A 112 -24.88 7.79 2.76
CA ASN A 112 -24.44 9.06 2.18
C ASN A 112 -23.16 9.64 2.81
N THR A 113 -22.24 8.77 3.25
CA THR A 113 -20.92 9.12 3.77
C THR A 113 -19.85 8.23 3.15
N GLY A 114 -18.60 8.67 3.26
CA GLY A 114 -17.43 7.87 2.92
C GLY A 114 -17.33 7.48 1.44
N PRO A 115 -16.26 6.75 1.07
CA PRO A 115 -16.07 6.26 -0.28
C PRO A 115 -16.83 4.95 -0.53
N GLU A 116 -17.15 4.68 -1.79
CA GLU A 116 -17.68 3.38 -2.23
C GLU A 116 -16.56 2.37 -2.50
N ASN A 117 -15.40 2.88 -2.92
CA ASN A 117 -14.23 2.10 -3.33
C ASN A 117 -12.97 2.67 -2.69
N ASP A 118 -12.03 1.80 -2.36
CA ASP A 118 -10.66 2.20 -2.07
C ASP A 118 -10.03 2.95 -3.27
N HIS A 119 -9.11 3.86 -2.98
CA HIS A 119 -8.38 4.64 -3.98
C HIS A 119 -7.37 3.80 -4.76
N THR A 120 -6.61 2.94 -4.08
CA THR A 120 -5.46 2.20 -4.63
C THR A 120 -5.85 1.33 -5.81
N ILE A 121 -6.89 0.49 -5.64
CA ILE A 121 -7.36 -0.40 -6.71
C ILE A 121 -8.64 0.08 -7.38
N GLY A 122 -9.27 1.13 -6.87
CA GLY A 122 -10.47 1.74 -7.46
C GLY A 122 -11.73 0.87 -7.37
N THR A 123 -11.75 -0.16 -6.51
CA THR A 123 -12.90 -1.08 -6.34
C THR A 123 -13.24 -1.30 -4.87
N ALA A 124 -14.44 -1.84 -4.60
CA ALA A 124 -14.93 -2.13 -3.26
C ALA A 124 -14.20 -3.30 -2.57
N ALA A 125 -13.28 -3.99 -3.28
CA ALA A 125 -12.46 -5.05 -2.71
C ALA A 125 -11.20 -4.53 -2.00
N GLY A 126 -10.78 -3.30 -2.30
CA GLY A 126 -9.62 -2.67 -1.67
C GLY A 126 -10.00 -2.07 -0.34
N PHE A 127 -9.00 -1.90 0.52
CA PHE A 127 -9.18 -1.42 1.87
C PHE A 127 -8.59 -0.03 2.05
N TYR A 128 -9.30 0.76 2.84
CA TYR A 128 -8.84 2.05 3.34
C TYR A 128 -9.08 2.11 4.85
N ILE A 129 -8.56 3.14 5.49
CA ILE A 129 -8.91 3.45 6.88
C ILE A 129 -9.83 4.66 6.94
N TYR A 130 -10.75 4.65 7.90
CA TYR A 130 -11.70 5.74 8.12
C TYR A 130 -12.06 5.87 9.59
N THR A 131 -12.74 6.95 9.94
CA THR A 131 -13.36 7.13 11.25
C THR A 131 -14.88 7.07 11.09
N GLU A 132 -15.54 6.21 11.87
CA GLU A 132 -17.00 6.10 11.87
C GLU A 132 -17.57 7.10 12.88
N ALA A 133 -18.37 8.06 12.39
CA ALA A 133 -18.91 9.14 13.21
C ALA A 133 -20.28 8.80 13.84
N SER A 134 -20.95 7.73 13.40
CA SER A 134 -22.28 7.36 13.89
C SER A 134 -22.29 7.13 15.40
N ASN A 135 -22.97 8.02 16.12
CA ASN A 135 -22.99 8.08 17.59
C ASN A 135 -21.63 8.37 18.26
N LEU A 136 -20.62 8.76 17.48
CA LEU A 136 -19.25 9.07 17.91
C LEU A 136 -18.88 10.50 17.50
N PHE A 137 -19.76 11.45 17.82
CA PHE A 137 -19.59 12.86 17.44
C PHE A 137 -18.45 13.53 18.20
N ASN A 138 -17.74 14.44 17.52
CA ASN A 138 -16.65 15.25 18.10
C ASN A 138 -15.57 14.41 18.78
N LYS A 139 -15.26 13.23 18.22
CA LYS A 139 -14.20 12.34 18.68
C LYS A 139 -12.95 12.49 17.84
N VAL A 140 -11.80 12.26 18.47
CA VAL A 140 -10.49 12.31 17.83
C VAL A 140 -9.93 10.90 17.68
N ALA A 141 -9.43 10.60 16.49
CA ALA A 141 -8.62 9.42 16.19
C ALA A 141 -7.24 9.85 15.70
N VAL A 142 -6.18 9.20 16.16
CA VAL A 142 -4.79 9.52 15.86
C VAL A 142 -4.07 8.27 15.38
N LEU A 143 -3.55 8.36 14.16
CA LEU A 143 -2.67 7.36 13.55
C LEU A 143 -1.24 7.94 13.48
N GLU A 144 -0.25 7.16 13.93
CA GLU A 144 1.16 7.55 13.98
C GLU A 144 1.98 6.67 13.04
N SER A 145 2.83 7.28 12.21
CA SER A 145 3.80 6.53 11.41
C SER A 145 4.88 5.91 12.29
N GLU A 146 5.73 5.09 11.68
CA GLU A 146 7.01 4.73 12.30
C GLU A 146 7.92 5.96 12.52
N LEU A 147 9.00 5.74 13.28
CA LEU A 147 9.99 6.76 13.58
C LEU A 147 10.80 7.10 12.32
N ILE A 148 10.61 8.32 11.80
CA ILE A 148 11.44 8.84 10.70
C ILE A 148 12.69 9.51 11.26
N LEU A 149 13.87 9.03 10.87
CA LEU A 149 15.15 9.60 11.31
C LEU A 149 15.43 10.94 10.62
N ALA A 150 15.97 11.91 11.37
CA ALA A 150 16.34 13.22 10.83
C ALA A 150 17.40 13.15 9.70
N SER A 151 18.16 12.05 9.62
CA SER A 151 19.11 11.78 8.56
C SER A 151 18.47 11.50 7.19
N SER A 152 17.15 11.31 7.12
CA SER A 152 16.42 11.03 5.88
C SER A 152 16.34 12.22 4.92
N GLY A 153 16.78 13.41 5.33
CA GLY A 153 16.83 14.59 4.47
C GLY A 153 15.47 15.26 4.27
N ARG A 154 15.22 15.79 3.07
CA ARG A 154 13.95 16.45 2.74
C ARG A 154 12.88 15.38 2.52
N LEU A 155 11.76 15.53 3.21
CA LEU A 155 10.61 14.63 3.15
C LEU A 155 9.41 15.32 2.51
N CYS A 156 8.56 14.53 1.86
CA CYS A 156 7.23 14.93 1.40
C CYS A 156 6.24 13.92 1.95
N ALA A 157 5.16 14.39 2.57
CA ALA A 157 4.00 13.56 2.83
C ALA A 157 3.05 13.78 1.65
N ASP A 158 2.71 12.71 0.94
CA ASP A 158 1.76 12.70 -0.16
C ASP A 158 0.74 11.61 0.16
N PHE A 159 -0.54 11.97 0.16
CA PHE A 159 -1.59 11.07 0.60
C PHE A 159 -2.94 11.39 -0.06
N TRP A 160 -3.79 10.36 -0.09
CA TRP A 160 -5.17 10.47 -0.55
C TRP A 160 -6.13 10.54 0.62
N TYR A 161 -7.14 11.39 0.52
CA TYR A 161 -8.18 11.55 1.54
C TYR A 161 -9.57 11.69 0.91
N HIS A 162 -10.59 11.29 1.68
CA HIS A 162 -12.00 11.34 1.29
C HIS A 162 -12.82 11.98 2.40
N MET A 163 -13.60 13.00 2.06
CA MET A 163 -14.32 13.83 3.03
C MET A 163 -15.74 14.14 2.52
N TRP A 164 -16.58 13.12 2.41
CA TRP A 164 -17.99 13.24 2.00
C TRP A 164 -18.96 12.88 3.14
N GLY A 165 -19.85 13.81 3.48
CA GLY A 165 -20.87 13.67 4.53
C GLY A 165 -21.46 15.04 4.88
N ALA A 166 -22.58 15.08 5.61
CA ALA A 166 -23.23 16.36 5.95
C ALA A 166 -22.41 17.18 6.96
N ASP A 167 -21.85 16.51 7.97
CA ASP A 167 -21.19 17.14 9.12
C ASP A 167 -19.72 16.69 9.21
N ILE A 168 -19.01 16.73 8.08
CA ILE A 168 -17.61 16.34 8.03
C ILE A 168 -16.78 17.25 8.94
N GLY A 169 -15.97 16.59 9.78
CA GLY A 169 -15.05 17.24 10.70
C GLY A 169 -13.79 17.77 10.01
N THR A 170 -12.63 17.51 10.61
CA THR A 170 -11.33 18.04 10.15
C THR A 170 -10.27 16.95 10.20
N LEU A 171 -9.46 16.86 9.14
CA LEU A 171 -8.25 16.07 9.09
C LEU A 171 -7.05 17.02 9.27
N ASN A 172 -6.16 16.72 10.21
CA ASN A 172 -4.95 17.49 10.48
C ASN A 172 -3.72 16.59 10.39
N ILE A 173 -2.64 17.09 9.78
CA ILE A 173 -1.33 16.44 9.76
C ILE A 173 -0.39 17.23 10.66
N TYR A 174 0.34 16.50 11.50
CA TYR A 174 1.31 17.05 12.45
C TYR A 174 2.67 16.38 12.29
N VAL A 175 3.71 17.03 12.80
CA VAL A 175 4.97 16.34 13.14
C VAL A 175 5.04 16.20 14.64
N LYS A 176 5.26 14.96 15.10
CA LYS A 176 5.48 14.62 16.51
C LYS A 176 6.97 14.39 16.74
N THR A 177 7.56 15.07 17.72
CA THR A 177 8.98 14.88 18.11
C THR A 177 9.02 14.30 19.52
N GLY A 178 9.44 13.04 19.62
CA GLY A 178 9.33 12.28 20.86
C GLY A 178 7.85 12.14 21.27
N THR A 179 7.50 12.66 22.44
CA THR A 179 6.10 12.68 22.92
C THR A 179 5.38 14.01 22.64
N THR A 180 6.06 15.00 22.06
CA THR A 180 5.50 16.33 21.84
C THR A 180 4.90 16.44 20.44
N LEU A 181 3.60 16.73 20.37
CA LEU A 181 2.91 17.04 19.11
C LEU A 181 3.21 18.48 18.71
N GLY A 182 3.68 18.69 17.48
CA GLY A 182 3.98 20.01 16.93
C GLY A 182 2.74 20.79 16.49
N GLN A 183 2.97 21.88 15.75
CA GLN A 183 1.89 22.62 15.10
C GLN A 183 1.30 21.84 13.92
N VAL A 184 0.07 22.18 13.53
CA VAL A 184 -0.58 21.66 12.33
C VAL A 184 0.24 22.06 11.10
N LEU A 185 0.67 21.08 10.32
CA LEU A 185 1.38 21.29 9.06
C LEU A 185 0.42 21.40 7.88
N TRP A 186 -0.66 20.62 7.90
CA TRP A 186 -1.69 20.63 6.88
C TRP A 186 -3.05 20.34 7.52
N THR A 187 -4.10 20.96 6.99
CA THR A 187 -5.46 20.80 7.49
C THR A 187 -6.47 20.83 6.34
N GLN A 188 -7.49 20.01 6.44
CA GLN A 188 -8.69 20.09 5.62
C GLN A 188 -9.92 19.91 6.50
N SER A 189 -10.90 20.79 6.33
CA SER A 189 -12.15 20.79 7.09
C SER A 189 -13.37 20.79 6.18
N GLY A 190 -14.45 20.19 6.66
CA GLY A 190 -15.75 20.23 5.99
C GLY A 190 -15.86 19.28 4.81
N ALA A 191 -17.07 19.18 4.29
CA ALA A 191 -17.40 18.27 3.22
C ALA A 191 -16.88 18.75 1.86
N LEU A 192 -16.37 17.81 1.08
CA LEU A 192 -15.92 18.00 -0.29
C LEU A 192 -16.88 17.29 -1.27
N SER A 193 -16.32 16.53 -2.21
CA SER A 193 -17.08 15.72 -3.16
C SER A 193 -16.98 14.24 -2.80
N ARG A 194 -17.67 13.38 -3.56
CA ARG A 194 -17.58 11.92 -3.45
C ARG A 194 -16.28 11.33 -3.99
N ASN A 195 -15.38 12.14 -4.54
CA ASN A 195 -14.09 11.67 -5.04
C ASN A 195 -13.02 11.66 -3.95
N TRP A 196 -12.00 10.84 -4.16
CA TRP A 196 -10.73 10.95 -3.45
C TRP A 196 -9.98 12.20 -3.93
N PHE A 197 -9.24 12.84 -3.01
CA PHE A 197 -8.40 14.00 -3.26
C PHE A 197 -6.97 13.72 -2.79
N GLN A 198 -5.98 14.29 -3.48
CA GLN A 198 -4.56 14.19 -3.13
C GLN A 198 -4.10 15.49 -2.45
N ALA A 199 -3.22 15.39 -1.46
CA ALA A 199 -2.60 16.51 -0.77
C ALA A 199 -1.08 16.38 -0.69
#